data_AF-A0A2T1CBR9-F1
#
_entry.id   AF-A0A2T1CBR9-F1
#
_cell.length_a   1.000
_cell.length_b   1.000
_cell.length_c   1.000
_cell.angle_alpha   90.00
_cell.angle_beta   90.00
_cell.angle_gamma   90.00
#
_symmetry.space_group_name_H-M   'P 1'
#
loop_
_entity.id
_entity.type
_entity.pdbx_description
1 polymer ?
#
loop_
_entity_poly.entity_id
_entity_poly.type
_entity_poly.pdbx_seq_one_letter_code
_entity_poly.pdbx_strand_id
1 'polypeptide(L)' 'DVYKRQLDDLPRQALNYLKFLAELMEVPIAIVSLGASRDQTIIVEDPIHGPKRALLYNETHPPGVNIHDIGA' A
#
# COMPACT_ATOMS: atom_id res chain seq x y z
N ASP A 1 7.40 16.75 2.18
CA ASP A 1 7.68 15.31 2.04
C ASP A 1 9.18 15.02 2.05
N VAL A 2 9.92 15.60 3.02
CA VAL A 2 11.40 15.71 3.00
C VAL A 2 12.04 14.89 4.15
N TYR A 3 11.23 14.21 4.99
CA TYR A 3 11.67 13.57 6.23
C TYR A 3 11.37 12.06 6.32
N LYS A 4 11.00 11.42 5.22
CA LYS A 4 10.63 9.99 5.21
C LYS A 4 11.73 9.16 4.57
N ARG A 5 12.10 8.05 5.21
CA ARG A 5 13.04 7.08 4.65
C ARG A 5 12.45 6.46 3.39
N GLN A 6 13.28 6.29 2.39
CA GLN A 6 12.94 5.66 1.11
C GLN A 6 13.45 4.22 1.10
N LEU A 7 12.89 3.38 0.22
CA LEU A 7 13.42 2.03 0.00
C LEU A 7 14.90 2.05 -0.41
N ASP A 8 15.30 3.04 -1.19
CA ASP A 8 16.68 3.19 -1.68
C ASP A 8 17.70 3.46 -0.56
N ASP A 9 17.23 3.85 0.64
CA ASP A 9 18.09 3.99 1.83
C ASP A 9 18.45 2.62 2.47
N LEU A 10 17.81 1.53 2.05
CA LEU A 10 18.07 0.20 2.60
C LEU A 10 19.29 -0.47 1.93
N PRO A 11 20.06 -1.28 2.69
CA PRO A 11 21.10 -2.12 2.09
C PRO A 11 20.52 -3.00 0.98
N ARG A 12 21.31 -3.23 -0.07
CA ARG A 12 20.88 -4.04 -1.23
C ARG A 12 20.36 -5.43 -0.85
N GLN A 13 20.96 -6.03 0.17
CA GLN A 13 20.55 -7.34 0.70
C GLN A 13 19.14 -7.29 1.32
N ALA A 14 18.80 -6.20 2.00
CA ALA A 14 17.46 -6.00 2.56
C ALA A 14 16.42 -5.83 1.45
N LEU A 15 16.73 -5.06 0.40
CA LEU A 15 15.87 -4.93 -0.77
C LEU A 15 15.61 -6.27 -1.46
N ASN A 16 16.66 -7.08 -1.65
CA ASN A 16 16.52 -8.41 -2.24
C ASN A 16 15.66 -9.34 -1.38
N TYR A 17 15.78 -9.25 -0.05
CA TYR A 17 14.97 -10.05 0.86
C TYR A 17 13.49 -9.65 0.83
N LEU A 18 13.19 -8.35 0.82
CA LEU A 18 11.82 -7.85 0.68
C LEU A 18 11.19 -8.29 -0.65
N LYS A 19 11.96 -8.24 -1.74
CA LYS A 19 11.53 -8.74 -3.05
C LYS A 19 11.21 -10.23 -3.01
N PHE A 20 12.08 -11.03 -2.41
CA PHE A 20 11.85 -12.48 -2.24
C PHE A 20 10.56 -12.76 -1.46
N LEU A 21 10.30 -12.03 -0.37
CA LEU A 21 9.07 -12.20 0.41
C LEU A 21 7.82 -11.83 -0.38
N ALA A 22 7.86 -10.72 -1.13
CA ALA A 22 6.72 -10.30 -1.96
C ALA A 22 6.40 -11.31 -3.06
N GLU A 23 7.42 -11.87 -3.71
CA GLU A 23 7.27 -12.93 -4.71
C GLU A 23 6.75 -14.23 -4.10
N LEU A 24 7.30 -14.64 -2.94
CA LEU A 24 6.89 -15.86 -2.23
C LEU A 24 5.43 -15.81 -1.77
N MET A 25 4.98 -14.62 -1.33
CA MET A 25 3.64 -14.42 -0.80
C MET A 25 2.62 -14.02 -1.87
N GLU A 26 3.06 -13.76 -3.11
CA GLU A 26 2.23 -13.26 -4.22
C GLU A 26 1.46 -11.97 -3.87
N VAL A 27 2.00 -11.14 -2.96
CA VAL A 27 1.37 -9.91 -2.46
C VAL A 27 2.41 -8.79 -2.36
N PRO A 28 2.12 -7.57 -2.86
CA PRO A 28 3.03 -6.43 -2.76
C PRO A 28 3.19 -5.94 -1.31
N ILE A 29 4.37 -5.39 -1.00
CA ILE A 29 4.67 -4.79 0.31
C ILE A 29 4.33 -3.31 0.28
N ALA A 30 3.32 -2.90 1.06
CA ALA A 30 2.89 -1.51 1.12
C ALA A 30 3.67 -0.64 2.12
N ILE A 31 4.09 -1.23 3.25
CA ILE A 31 4.70 -0.52 4.37
C ILE A 31 5.84 -1.36 4.95
N VAL A 32 6.94 -0.71 5.34
CA VAL A 32 8.04 -1.33 6.09
C VAL A 32 8.33 -0.50 7.34
N SER A 33 8.14 -1.09 8.52
CA SER A 33 8.55 -0.48 9.80
C SER A 33 10.01 -0.86 10.11
N LEU A 34 10.83 0.14 10.42
CA LEU A 34 12.25 0.01 10.75
C LEU A 34 12.52 0.21 12.25
N GLY A 35 11.52 0.57 13.04
CA GLY A 35 11.67 0.84 14.47
C GLY A 35 10.39 1.35 15.14
N ALA A 36 10.51 1.76 16.40
CA ALA A 36 9.37 2.15 17.23
C ALA A 36 8.81 3.55 16.91
N SER A 37 9.60 4.42 16.28
CA SER A 37 9.18 5.79 15.97
C SER A 37 8.46 5.88 14.61
N ARG A 38 7.52 6.83 14.50
CA ARG A 38 6.69 7.00 13.28
C ARG A 38 7.48 7.40 12.03
N ASP A 39 8.58 8.12 12.21
CA ASP A 39 9.52 8.51 11.15
C ASP A 39 10.41 7.34 10.68
N GLN A 40 10.42 6.23 11.44
CA GLN A 40 11.10 4.98 11.09
C GLN A 40 10.16 4.04 10.33
N THR A 41 9.33 4.58 9.44
CA THR A 41 8.42 3.80 8.59
C THR A 41 8.55 4.24 7.15
N ILE A 42 8.88 3.29 6.26
CA ILE A 42 8.86 3.47 4.82
C ILE A 42 7.44 3.17 4.33
N ILE A 43 6.87 4.08 3.55
CA ILE A 43 5.61 3.85 2.83
C ILE A 43 5.97 3.66 1.37
N VAL A 44 5.77 2.44 0.87
CA VAL A 44 6.11 2.02 -0.51
C VAL A 44 4.97 2.36 -1.46
N GLU A 45 3.75 2.04 -1.05
CA GLU A 45 2.50 2.53 -1.62
C GLU A 45 1.65 3.07 -0.47
N ASP A 46 0.84 4.10 -0.72
CA ASP A 46 -0.05 4.61 0.33
C ASP A 46 -1.06 3.51 0.71
N PRO A 47 -1.01 2.98 1.94
CA PRO A 47 -1.81 1.82 2.34
C PRO A 47 -3.30 2.14 2.47
N ILE A 48 -3.64 3.42 2.61
CA ILE A 48 -5.03 3.91 2.70
C ILE A 48 -5.54 4.36 1.32
N HIS A 49 -4.63 4.49 0.36
CA HIS A 49 -4.89 4.77 -1.04
C HIS A 49 -4.32 3.70 -1.98
N GLY A 50 -4.34 2.43 -1.55
CA GLY A 50 -4.38 1.31 -2.49
C GLY A 50 -5.45 1.60 -3.55
N PRO A 51 -5.24 1.19 -4.82
CA PRO A 51 -5.79 1.82 -6.02
C PRO A 51 -7.19 2.34 -5.74
N LYS A 52 -7.32 3.68 -5.66
CA LYS A 52 -8.58 4.36 -5.37
C LYS A 52 -9.70 3.54 -6.00
N ARG A 53 -10.68 3.11 -5.20
CA ARG A 53 -11.94 2.60 -5.72
C ARG A 53 -12.41 3.60 -6.78
N ALA A 54 -12.16 3.24 -8.04
CA ALA A 54 -12.38 3.96 -9.29
C ALA A 54 -11.68 5.30 -9.56
N LEU A 55 -10.61 5.25 -10.37
CA LEU A 55 -10.50 6.17 -11.52
C LEU A 55 -10.72 5.46 -12.87
N LEU A 56 -10.89 4.13 -12.85
CA LEU A 56 -11.24 3.30 -14.01
C LEU A 56 -12.44 2.40 -13.66
N TYR A 57 -13.60 2.98 -13.35
CA TYR A 57 -14.85 2.27 -13.68
C TYR A 57 -15.09 2.54 -15.17
N ASN A 58 -14.47 1.76 -16.05
CA ASN A 58 -15.05 1.56 -17.37
C ASN A 58 -16.18 0.55 -17.18
N GLU A 59 -17.40 1.08 -17.27
CA GLU A 59 -18.69 0.42 -17.50
C GLU A 59 -18.66 -1.13 -17.57
N THR A 60 -19.19 -1.82 -16.55
CA THR A 60 -19.82 -3.15 -16.69
C THR A 60 -20.48 -3.72 -15.42
N HIS A 61 -20.58 -3.00 -14.28
CA HIS A 61 -21.32 -3.50 -13.11
C HIS A 61 -22.62 -2.70 -12.85
N PRO A 62 -23.75 -3.37 -12.59
CA PRO A 62 -25.03 -2.71 -12.40
C PRO A 62 -25.04 -1.83 -11.14
N PRO A 63 -25.71 -0.67 -11.17
CA PRO A 63 -25.72 0.25 -10.05
C PRO A 63 -26.71 -0.23 -8.99
N GLY A 64 -26.32 -0.11 -7.72
CA GLY A 64 -27.30 -0.05 -6.63
C GLY A 64 -26.97 -0.90 -5.43
N VAL A 65 -26.01 -0.47 -4.63
CA VAL A 65 -26.20 -0.35 -3.17
C VAL A 65 -25.38 0.86 -2.72
N ASN A 66 -26.03 1.99 -2.46
CA ASN A 66 -25.37 3.10 -1.79
C ASN A 66 -25.35 2.81 -0.29
N ILE A 67 -24.21 3.01 0.36
CA ILE A 67 -24.05 2.85 1.82
C ILE A 67 -24.86 3.88 2.63
N HIS A 68 -25.50 4.85 1.95
CA HIS A 68 -26.48 5.77 2.54
C HIS A 68 -27.91 5.21 2.52
N ASP A 69 -28.17 4.10 1.83
CA ASP A 69 -29.48 3.44 1.78
C ASP A 69 -29.67 2.40 2.92
N ILE A 70 -28.61 2.09 3.67
CA ILE A 70 -28.68 1.25 4.88
C ILE A 70 -28.91 2.12 6.11
N GLY A 71 -30.11 2.69 6.20
CA GLY A 71 -30.63 3.20 7.47
C GLY A 71 -31.24 2.07 8.30
N ALA A 72 -30.62 1.76 9.44
CA ALA A 72 -31.27 1.24 10.65
C ALA A 72 -30.40 1.59 11.87
#